data_AF-A0A2H9QWU9-F1
#
_entry.id   AF-A0A2H9QWU9-F1
#
_cell.length_a   1.000
_cell.length_b   1.000
_cell.length_c   1.000
_cell.angle_alpha   90.00
_cell.angle_beta   90.00
_cell.angle_gamma   90.00
#
_symmetry.space_group_name_H-M   'P 1'
#
loop_
_entity.id
_entity.type
_entity.pdbx_description
1 polymer ?
#
loop_
_entity_poly.entity_id
_entity_poly.type
_entity_poly.pdbx_seq_one_letter_code
_entity_poly.pdbx_strand_id
1 'polypeptide(L)'
;MYGISMDPKRYSHNLIMDSKEFVVNFAPFSIVDKLHYCGRHSGRNVDKFRETGLTPVPAEKVNAPLIKECYSHLECRLAET
;
A
#
# COMPACT_ATOMS: atom_id res chain seq x y z
N MET A 1 -4.45 -6.83 -16.73
CA MET A 1 -4.49 -7.58 -15.46
C MET A 1 -3.12 -7.47 -14.80
N TYR A 2 -3.04 -7.13 -13.51
CA TYR A 2 -1.78 -6.94 -12.78
C TYR A 2 -1.76 -7.88 -11.57
N GLY A 3 -0.70 -8.67 -11.41
CA GLY A 3 -0.57 -9.67 -10.35
C GLY A 3 0.42 -9.23 -9.28
N ILE A 4 0.09 -9.48 -8.01
CA ILE A 4 1.00 -9.33 -6.87
C ILE A 4 1.04 -10.65 -6.08
N SER A 5 2.21 -10.98 -5.54
CA SER A 5 2.37 -12.12 -4.63
C SER A 5 2.66 -11.60 -3.22
N MET A 6 1.93 -12.11 -2.24
CA MET A 6 2.03 -11.69 -0.85
C MET A 6 1.78 -12.87 0.07
N ASP A 7 2.62 -13.02 1.10
CA ASP A 7 2.43 -14.03 2.14
C ASP A 7 1.09 -13.78 2.87
N PRO A 8 0.19 -14.79 2.99
CA PRO A 8 -1.09 -14.66 3.68
C PRO A 8 -0.98 -14.17 5.13
N LYS A 9 0.18 -14.35 5.76
CA LYS A 9 0.45 -13.80 7.09
C LYS A 9 0.58 -12.29 7.10
N ARG A 10 0.84 -11.61 5.97
CA ARG A 10 1.00 -10.14 5.93
C ARG A 10 -0.31 -9.44 6.28
N TYR A 11 -0.23 -8.34 7.03
CA TYR A 11 -1.42 -7.59 7.41
C TYR A 11 -2.20 -7.06 6.20
N SER A 12 -1.47 -6.58 5.19
CA SER A 12 -2.05 -6.11 3.93
C SER A 12 -2.82 -7.18 3.18
N HIS A 13 -2.49 -8.48 3.32
CA HIS A 13 -3.27 -9.55 2.71
C HIS A 13 -4.70 -9.55 3.22
N ASN A 14 -4.89 -9.52 4.54
CA ASN A 14 -6.23 -9.48 5.14
C ASN A 14 -6.99 -8.21 4.72
N LEU A 15 -6.33 -7.05 4.72
CA LEU A 15 -6.95 -5.80 4.27
C LEU A 15 -7.48 -5.90 2.83
N ILE A 16 -6.69 -6.46 1.91
CA ILE A 16 -7.11 -6.66 0.50
C ILE A 16 -8.24 -7.69 0.41
N MET A 17 -8.19 -8.75 1.21
CA MET A 17 -9.23 -9.77 1.21
C MET A 17 -10.56 -9.23 1.75
N ASP A 18 -10.53 -8.31 2.71
CA ASP A 18 -11.71 -7.71 3.31
C ASP A 18 -12.28 -6.57 2.43
N SER A 19 -11.43 -5.66 1.96
CA SER A 19 -11.85 -4.49 1.17
C SER A 19 -12.05 -4.78 -0.31
N LYS A 20 -11.38 -5.80 -0.85
CA LYS A 20 -11.20 -6.08 -2.28
C LYS A 20 -10.55 -4.94 -3.07
N GLU A 21 -9.88 -4.01 -2.39
CA GLU A 21 -9.32 -2.80 -2.99
C GLU A 21 -7.89 -2.54 -2.50
N PHE A 22 -7.01 -2.11 -3.41
CA PHE A 22 -5.63 -1.76 -3.09
C PHE A 22 -5.04 -0.79 -4.10
N VAL A 23 -3.92 -0.16 -3.72
CA VAL A 23 -3.15 0.73 -4.58
C VAL A 23 -1.70 0.26 -4.66
N VAL A 24 -1.18 0.13 -5.87
CA VAL A 24 0.26 -0.05 -6.12
C VAL A 24 0.88 1.31 -6.37
N ASN A 25 1.84 1.69 -5.54
CA ASN A 25 2.48 3.01 -5.57
C ASN A 25 3.90 2.91 -6.14
N PHE A 26 4.24 3.71 -7.15
CA PHE A 26 5.56 3.75 -7.76
C PHE A 26 6.37 4.91 -7.21
N ALA A 27 7.39 4.60 -6.41
CA ALA A 27 8.06 5.57 -5.57
C ALA A 27 9.44 6.00 -6.10
N PRO A 28 9.88 7.24 -5.78
CA PRO A 28 11.26 7.67 -5.87
C PRO A 28 12.24 6.82 -5.08
N PHE A 29 13.48 6.74 -5.57
CA PHE A 29 14.59 6.26 -4.74
C PHE A 29 14.84 7.17 -3.53
N SER A 30 14.53 8.47 -3.61
CA SER A 30 14.74 9.41 -2.50
C SER A 30 13.93 9.09 -1.23
N ILE A 31 12.91 8.23 -1.32
CA ILE A 31 12.12 7.77 -0.16
C ILE A 31 12.33 6.29 0.17
N VAL A 32 13.44 5.68 -0.30
CA VAL A 32 13.74 4.25 -0.13
C VAL A 32 13.74 3.80 1.34
N ASP A 33 14.19 4.64 2.27
CA ASP A 33 14.20 4.31 3.70
C ASP A 33 12.77 4.17 4.27
N LYS A 34 11.82 4.99 3.80
CA LYS A 34 10.39 4.88 4.17
C LYS A 34 9.78 3.58 3.65
N LEU A 35 10.14 3.19 2.41
CA LEU A 35 9.72 1.92 1.82
C LEU A 35 10.28 0.71 2.58
N HIS A 36 11.56 0.76 2.96
CA HIS A 36 12.18 -0.26 3.80
C HIS A 36 11.49 -0.40 5.16
N TYR A 37 11.14 0.72 5.80
CA TYR A 37 10.36 0.70 7.03
C TYR A 37 9.02 -0.02 6.82
N CYS A 38 8.29 0.35 5.76
CA CYS A 38 7.02 -0.28 5.41
C CYS A 38 7.12 -1.79 5.13
N GLY A 39 8.24 -2.26 4.59
CA GLY A 39 8.48 -3.68 4.33
C GLY A 39 8.80 -4.51 5.58
N ARG A 40 9.39 -3.88 6.61
CA ARG A 40 9.87 -4.53 7.84
C ARG A 40 8.88 -4.47 9.01
N HIS A 41 8.00 -3.48 9.04
CA HIS A 41 7.04 -3.28 10.13
C HIS A 41 5.65 -3.70 9.69
N SER A 42 4.88 -4.31 10.61
CA SER A 42 3.50 -4.73 10.34
C SER A 42 2.52 -3.63 10.74
N GLY A 43 1.57 -3.30 9.85
CA GLY A 43 0.50 -2.34 10.16
C GLY A 43 -0.46 -2.80 11.27
N ARG A 44 -0.37 -4.07 11.72
CA ARG A 44 -1.07 -4.54 12.93
C ARG A 44 -0.62 -3.84 14.21
N ASN A 45 0.65 -3.42 14.24
CA ASN A 45 1.29 -2.96 15.47
C ASN A 45 1.61 -1.46 15.44
N VAL A 46 1.68 -0.87 14.25
CA VAL A 46 2.08 0.52 14.05
C VAL A 46 1.26 1.17 12.95
N ASP A 47 1.04 2.47 13.09
CA ASP A 47 0.55 3.31 12.00
C ASP A 47 1.74 3.74 11.12
N LYS A 48 1.91 3.08 9.97
CA LYS A 48 3.03 3.37 9.07
C LYS A 48 3.02 4.79 8.53
N PHE A 49 1.85 5.42 8.32
CA PHE A 49 1.81 6.79 7.82
C PHE A 49 2.36 7.75 8.86
N ARG A 50 1.95 7.58 10.11
CA ARG A 50 2.48 8.35 11.23
C ARG A 50 3.99 8.16 11.42
N GLU A 51 4.47 6.92 11.40
CA GLU A 51 5.88 6.62 11.66
C GLU A 51 6.83 7.03 10.50
N THR A 52 6.35 7.02 9.26
CA THR A 52 7.17 7.36 8.08
C THR A 52 6.99 8.80 7.58
N GLY A 53 5.93 9.48 8.04
CA GLY A 53 5.52 10.77 7.48
C GLY A 53 5.23 10.70 5.98
N LEU A 54 4.67 9.57 5.51
CA LEU A 54 4.09 9.49 4.17
C LEU A 54 2.69 10.10 4.20
N THR A 55 2.31 10.79 3.13
CA THR A 55 1.06 11.53 3.08
C THR A 55 -0.01 10.73 2.34
N PRO A 56 -1.01 10.16 3.04
CA PRO A 56 -2.14 9.51 2.38
C PRO A 56 -3.01 10.57 1.69
N VAL A 57 -3.41 10.30 0.45
CA VAL A 57 -4.35 11.15 -0.30
C VAL A 57 -5.47 10.28 -0.87
N PRO A 58 -6.70 10.81 -1.03
CA PRO A 58 -7.82 10.03 -1.55
C PRO A 58 -7.55 9.58 -2.99
N ALA A 59 -7.97 8.35 -3.29
CA ALA A 59 -8.00 7.78 -4.64
C ALA A 59 -9.31 8.15 -5.35
N GLU A 60 -9.35 7.98 -6.68
CA GLU A 60 -10.51 8.35 -7.50
C GLU A 60 -11.56 7.22 -7.60
N LYS A 61 -11.11 5.96 -7.63
CA LYS A 61 -11.92 4.77 -7.95
C LYS A 61 -11.96 3.76 -6.82
N VAL A 62 -11.09 3.85 -5.83
CA VAL A 62 -11.01 2.91 -4.69
C VAL A 62 -10.92 3.65 -3.36
N ASN A 63 -11.22 2.98 -2.26
CA ASN A 63 -11.15 3.55 -0.91
C ASN A 63 -9.72 3.49 -0.33
N ALA A 64 -8.85 2.62 -0.85
CA ALA A 64 -7.46 2.56 -0.43
C ALA A 64 -6.72 3.85 -0.84
N PRO A 65 -5.97 4.49 0.07
CA PRO A 65 -5.33 5.79 -0.22
C PRO A 65 -4.13 5.66 -1.16
N LEU A 66 -3.86 6.73 -1.91
CA LEU A 66 -2.61 6.93 -2.64
C LEU A 66 -1.54 7.53 -1.71
N ILE A 67 -0.27 7.51 -2.13
CA ILE A 67 0.85 8.12 -1.38
C ILE A 67 1.40 9.32 -2.16
N LYS A 68 1.22 10.54 -1.66
CA LYS A 68 1.57 11.79 -2.38
C LYS A 68 3.01 11.82 -2.90
N GLU A 69 3.94 11.20 -2.18
CA GLU A 69 5.36 11.19 -2.50
C GLU A 69 5.74 10.24 -3.66
N CYS A 70 4.80 9.49 -4.20
CA CYS A 70 5.02 8.57 -5.34
C CYS A 70 4.75 9.26 -6.69
N TYR A 71 5.42 8.79 -7.75
CA TYR A 71 5.28 9.35 -9.10
C TYR A 71 4.00 8.94 -9.81
N SER A 72 3.50 7.74 -9.48
CA SER A 72 2.30 7.18 -10.09
C SER A 72 1.67 6.11 -9.22
N HIS A 73 0.41 5.80 -9.54
CA HIS A 73 -0.44 4.89 -8.79
C HIS A 73 -1.23 4.00 -9.73
N LEU A 74 -1.45 2.75 -9.30
CA LEU A 74 -2.45 1.87 -9.89
C LEU A 74 -3.51 1.58 -8.84
N GLU A 75 -4.70 2.13 -9.06
CA GLU A 75 -5.88 1.82 -8.27
C GLU A 75 -6.49 0.50 -8.75
N CYS A 76 -6.55 -0.48 -7.86
CA CYS A 76 -6.84 -1.86 -8.19
C CYS A 76 -8.02 -2.40 -7.37
N ARG A 77 -8.85 -3.21 -8.03
CA ARG A 77 -9.83 -4.08 -7.37
C ARG A 77 -9.40 -5.53 -7.53
N LEU A 78 -9.57 -6.34 -6.50
CA LEU A 78 -9.24 -7.75 -6.50
C LEU A 78 -10.14 -8.48 -7.50
N ALA A 79 -9.53 -9.13 -8.49
CA ALA A 79 -10.24 -9.96 -9.46
C ALA A 79 -10.24 -11.43 -9.03
N GLU A 80 -9.04 -11.98 -8.77
CA GLU A 80 -8.79 -13.40 -8.49
C GLU A 80 -7.66 -13.54 -7.47
N THR A 81 -7.59 -14.68 -6.77
CA THR A 81 -6.58 -15.01 -5.74
C THR A 81 -5.92 -16.35 -6.02
#